data_AF-A0A2G2YUB4-F1
#
_entry.id   AF-A0A2G2YUB4-F1
#
_cell.length_a   1.000
_cell.length_b   1.000
_cell.length_c   1.000
_cell.angle_alpha   90.00
_cell.angle_beta   90.00
_cell.angle_gamma   90.00
#
_symmetry.space_group_name_H-M   'P 1'
#
loop_
_entity.id
_entity.type
_entity.pdbx_description
1 polymer ?
#
loop_
_entity_poly.entity_id
_entity_poly.type
_entity_poly.pdbx_seq_one_letter_code
_entity_poly.pdbx_strand_id
1 'polypeptide(L)'
;MEDKKGKGRRKIPMKKIENQADLYASFSKRRSGLYKKARELVRECDVDIGMIILSPTGKPHSFFHPTVDAIISRFQNPDIQLSISTQLVAAHARHRVNELNNRLEELDTIKNASVFQKNVYDEVMETRQKSRWESVEELSEEELTKFEAWLNTVGSDLQNRLNQLENGASSSQG
;
A
#
# COMPACT_ATOMS: atom_id res chain seq x y z
N MET A 1 15.49 19.36 -11.52
CA MET A 1 14.18 20.06 -11.40
C MET A 1 13.71 19.87 -9.97
N GLU A 2 13.57 20.94 -9.20
CA GLU A 2 13.11 20.85 -7.81
C GLU A 2 11.64 20.41 -7.76
N ASP A 3 11.36 19.36 -6.99
CA ASP A 3 10.00 18.93 -6.67
C ASP A 3 9.29 20.02 -5.85
N LYS A 4 8.41 20.78 -6.50
CA LYS A 4 7.51 21.71 -5.81
C LYS A 4 6.50 20.94 -4.98
N LYS A 5 6.84 20.68 -3.71
CA LYS A 5 5.90 20.16 -2.71
C LYS A 5 4.68 21.08 -2.60
N GLY A 6 3.50 20.51 -2.83
CA GLY A 6 2.23 21.22 -2.68
C GLY A 6 2.01 21.69 -1.24
N LYS A 7 1.15 22.70 -1.07
CA LYS A 7 0.82 23.36 0.22
C LYS A 7 0.07 22.46 1.26
N GLY A 8 0.04 21.14 1.06
CA GLY A 8 -0.60 20.17 1.95
C GLY A 8 -2.12 20.31 2.07
N ARG A 9 -2.72 19.55 3.01
CA ARG A 9 -4.15 19.63 3.33
C ARG A 9 -4.42 20.93 4.09
N ARG A 10 -5.36 21.74 3.59
CA ARG A 10 -5.76 23.00 4.21
C ARG A 10 -7.14 22.88 4.85
N LYS A 11 -7.32 23.52 6.01
CA LYS A 11 -8.63 23.66 6.65
C LYS A 11 -9.48 24.60 5.79
N ILE A 12 -10.73 24.22 5.53
CA ILE A 12 -11.71 25.03 4.81
C ILE A 12 -12.97 25.16 5.69
N PRO A 13 -13.72 26.27 5.59
CA PRO A 13 -14.94 26.46 6.37
C PRO A 13 -16.02 25.45 5.96
N MET A 14 -16.85 25.03 6.92
CA MET A 14 -17.99 24.13 6.70
C MET A 14 -19.20 24.91 6.16
N LYS A 15 -19.06 25.41 4.94
CA LYS A 15 -20.10 26.11 4.16
C LYS A 15 -20.07 25.64 2.71
N LYS A 16 -21.04 26.09 1.91
CA LYS A 16 -21.04 25.83 0.46
C LYS A 16 -19.74 26.37 -0.17
N ILE A 17 -19.12 25.55 -1.02
CA ILE A 17 -17.94 25.95 -1.80
C ILE A 17 -18.45 26.65 -3.06
N GLU A 18 -18.15 27.93 -3.19
CA GLU A 18 -18.62 28.75 -4.32
C GLU A 18 -17.79 28.53 -5.59
N ASN A 19 -16.48 28.30 -5.45
CA ASN A 19 -15.63 27.98 -6.59
C ASN A 19 -16.01 26.62 -7.16
N GLN A 20 -16.42 26.59 -8.42
CA GLN A 20 -16.96 25.38 -9.07
C GLN A 20 -15.93 24.26 -9.21
N ALA A 21 -14.67 24.57 -9.54
CA ALA A 21 -13.61 23.58 -9.66
C ALA A 21 -13.30 22.94 -8.29
N ASP A 22 -13.20 23.76 -7.25
CA ASP A 22 -12.98 23.30 -5.88
C ASP A 22 -14.17 22.48 -5.36
N LEU A 23 -15.40 22.87 -5.73
CA LEU A 23 -16.61 22.14 -5.39
C LEU A 23 -16.61 20.74 -6.02
N TYR A 24 -16.31 20.63 -7.32
CA TYR A 24 -16.24 19.35 -8.01
C TYR A 24 -15.10 18.45 -7.50
N ALA A 25 -13.92 19.03 -7.26
CA ALA A 25 -12.80 18.31 -6.67
C ALA A 25 -13.13 17.83 -5.26
N SER A 26 -13.75 18.69 -4.43
CA SER A 26 -14.16 18.36 -3.07
C SER A 26 -15.25 17.30 -3.05
N PHE A 27 -16.26 17.39 -3.92
CA PHE A 27 -17.29 16.38 -4.07
C PHE A 27 -16.68 15.00 -4.36
N SER A 28 -15.81 14.93 -5.37
CA SER A 28 -15.17 13.68 -5.77
C SER A 28 -14.34 13.07 -4.63
N LYS A 29 -13.52 13.88 -3.95
CA LYS A 29 -12.69 13.43 -2.82
C LYS A 29 -13.53 13.02 -1.61
N ARG A 30 -14.51 13.82 -1.21
CA ARG A 30 -15.37 13.54 -0.05
C ARG A 30 -16.25 12.31 -0.31
N ARG A 31 -16.83 12.17 -1.49
CA ARG A 31 -17.61 10.99 -1.89
C ARG A 31 -16.76 9.72 -1.83
N SER A 32 -15.54 9.76 -2.37
CA SER A 32 -14.61 8.62 -2.29
C SER A 32 -14.25 8.27 -0.85
N GLY A 33 -13.92 9.26 -0.02
CA GLY A 33 -13.62 9.05 1.40
C GLY A 33 -14.82 8.51 2.18
N LEU A 34 -16.03 8.97 1.87
CA LEU A 34 -17.26 8.49 2.49
C LEU A 34 -17.56 7.04 2.12
N TYR A 35 -17.36 6.66 0.85
CA TYR A 35 -17.49 5.27 0.40
C TYR A 35 -16.45 4.36 1.07
N LYS A 36 -15.22 4.85 1.24
CA LYS A 36 -14.19 4.13 1.98
C LYS A 36 -14.66 3.85 3.42
N LYS A 37 -15.19 4.87 4.11
CA LYS A 37 -15.69 4.74 5.47
C LYS A 37 -16.90 3.79 5.58
N ALA A 38 -17.82 3.84 4.62
CA ALA A 38 -18.94 2.91 4.56
C ALA A 38 -18.47 1.45 4.41
N ARG A 39 -17.49 1.19 3.54
CA ARG A 39 -16.88 -0.15 3.41
C ARG A 39 -16.16 -0.61 4.68
N GLU A 40 -15.43 0.30 5.33
CA GLU A 40 -14.79 0.02 6.62
C GLU A 40 -15.85 -0.36 7.67
N LEU A 41 -16.96 0.37 7.77
CA LEU A 41 -18.05 0.03 8.68
C LEU A 41 -18.69 -1.32 8.37
N VAL A 42 -18.96 -1.62 7.10
CA VAL A 42 -19.48 -2.94 6.68
C VAL A 42 -18.51 -4.05 7.11
N ARG A 43 -17.20 -3.87 6.90
CA ARG A 43 -16.19 -4.86 7.29
C ARG A 43 -16.12 -5.07 8.80
N GLU A 44 -16.08 -3.98 9.57
CA GLU A 44 -15.82 -4.04 11.02
C GLU A 44 -17.08 -4.40 11.84
N CYS A 45 -18.26 -4.11 11.32
CA CYS A 45 -19.50 -4.20 12.10
C CYS A 45 -20.61 -5.05 11.45
N ASP A 46 -20.40 -5.58 10.23
CA ASP A 46 -21.43 -6.31 9.46
C ASP A 46 -22.80 -5.60 9.42
N VAL A 47 -22.78 -4.33 9.03
CA VAL A 47 -23.96 -3.45 9.06
C VAL A 47 -24.59 -3.24 7.68
N ASP A 48 -25.92 -3.11 7.69
CA ASP A 48 -26.72 -2.70 6.53
C ASP A 48 -26.58 -1.18 6.30
N ILE A 49 -26.11 -0.78 5.12
CA ILE A 49 -25.88 0.63 4.77
C ILE A 49 -26.47 0.93 3.39
N GLY A 50 -27.23 2.04 3.31
CA GLY A 50 -27.69 2.64 2.06
C GLY A 50 -27.33 4.12 1.99
N MET A 51 -26.77 4.55 0.86
CA MET A 51 -26.38 5.94 0.63
C MET A 51 -26.72 6.37 -0.80
N ILE A 52 -27.31 7.55 -0.95
CA ILE A 52 -27.56 8.22 -2.22
C ILE A 52 -27.01 9.64 -2.11
N ILE A 53 -26.13 10.01 -3.05
CA ILE A 53 -25.43 11.29 -3.08
C ILE A 53 -25.59 11.89 -4.47
N LEU A 54 -26.20 13.07 -4.54
CA LEU A 54 -26.30 13.83 -5.78
C LEU A 54 -25.04 14.67 -6.00
N SER A 55 -24.45 14.58 -7.19
CA SER A 55 -23.38 15.48 -7.60
C SER A 55 -23.92 16.92 -7.75
N PRO A 56 -23.05 17.94 -7.78
CA PRO A 56 -23.50 19.29 -8.08
C PRO A 56 -24.02 19.44 -9.53
N THR A 57 -23.82 18.42 -10.39
CA THR A 57 -24.43 18.32 -11.73
C THR A 57 -25.75 17.52 -11.73
N GLY A 58 -26.27 17.15 -10.56
CA GLY A 58 -27.52 16.39 -10.41
C GLY A 58 -27.39 14.89 -10.67
N LYS A 59 -26.19 14.37 -10.92
CA LYS A 59 -25.98 12.94 -11.19
C LYS A 59 -25.98 12.14 -9.87
N PRO A 60 -26.81 11.09 -9.74
CA PRO A 60 -26.82 10.27 -8.55
C PRO A 60 -25.60 9.35 -8.48
N HIS A 61 -25.06 9.21 -7.29
CA HIS A 61 -24.08 8.20 -6.91
C HIS A 61 -24.61 7.47 -5.70
N SER A 62 -24.52 6.15 -5.68
CA SER A 62 -25.02 5.35 -4.57
C SER A 62 -24.02 4.32 -4.06
N PHE A 63 -24.24 3.90 -2.83
CA PHE A 63 -23.55 2.79 -2.18
C PHE A 63 -24.58 2.03 -1.35
N PHE A 64 -24.66 0.72 -1.53
CA PHE A 64 -25.58 -0.15 -0.80
C PHE A 64 -24.88 -1.44 -0.39
N HIS A 65 -25.15 -1.88 0.83
CA HIS A 65 -24.78 -3.19 1.34
C HIS A 65 -25.88 -3.67 2.29
N PRO A 66 -26.36 -4.93 2.20
CA PRO A 66 -25.87 -6.01 1.33
C PRO A 66 -26.32 -5.88 -0.13
N THR A 67 -27.54 -5.42 -0.39
CA THR A 67 -28.07 -5.18 -1.74
C THR A 67 -28.99 -3.97 -1.74
N VAL A 68 -29.24 -3.39 -2.91
CA VAL A 68 -30.18 -2.27 -3.05
C VAL A 68 -31.57 -2.71 -2.61
N ASP A 69 -32.08 -3.83 -3.12
CA ASP A 69 -33.45 -4.27 -2.86
C ASP A 69 -33.69 -4.59 -1.38
N ALA A 70 -32.73 -5.23 -0.70
CA ALA A 70 -32.85 -5.50 0.72
C ALA A 70 -32.91 -4.21 1.54
N ILE A 71 -32.08 -3.22 1.20
CA ILE A 71 -32.05 -1.93 1.89
C ILE A 71 -33.30 -1.11 1.61
N ILE A 72 -33.72 -1.00 0.35
CA ILE A 72 -34.91 -0.24 -0.02
C ILE A 72 -36.18 -0.87 0.58
N SER A 73 -36.31 -2.19 0.54
CA SER A 73 -37.47 -2.88 1.12
C SER A 73 -37.56 -2.62 2.63
N ARG A 74 -36.45 -2.77 3.37
CA ARG A 74 -36.40 -2.48 4.81
C ARG A 74 -36.62 -1.00 5.13
N PHE A 75 -36.14 -0.10 4.27
CA PHE A 75 -36.37 1.34 4.45
C PHE A 75 -37.85 1.71 4.28
N GLN A 76 -38.53 1.10 3.31
CA GLN A 76 -39.96 1.33 3.07
C GLN A 76 -40.84 0.73 4.17
N ASN A 77 -40.48 -0.44 4.68
CA ASN A 77 -41.18 -1.08 5.79
C ASN A 77 -40.17 -1.88 6.64
N PRO A 78 -39.79 -1.39 7.84
CA PRO A 78 -38.81 -2.05 8.69
C PRO A 78 -39.18 -3.47 9.11
N ASP A 79 -40.49 -3.75 9.21
CA ASP A 79 -41.03 -5.05 9.63
C ASP A 79 -41.25 -6.00 8.45
N ILE A 80 -40.90 -5.59 7.22
CA ILE A 80 -41.09 -6.43 6.05
C ILE A 80 -40.20 -7.66 6.12
N GLN A 81 -40.83 -8.82 5.97
CA GLN A 81 -40.09 -10.03 5.66
C GLN A 81 -39.70 -9.98 4.18
N LEU A 82 -38.40 -9.92 3.93
CA LEU A 82 -37.86 -9.98 2.58
C LEU A 82 -38.28 -11.30 1.90
N SER A 83 -38.45 -11.29 0.58
CA SER A 83 -38.67 -12.54 -0.16
C SER A 83 -37.46 -13.47 -0.01
N ILE A 84 -37.68 -14.77 -0.16
CA ILE A 84 -36.62 -15.79 -0.06
C ILE A 84 -35.48 -15.48 -1.06
N SER A 85 -35.82 -15.04 -2.27
CA SER A 85 -34.83 -14.68 -3.29
C SER A 85 -33.98 -13.48 -2.85
N THR A 86 -34.59 -12.42 -2.33
CA THR A 86 -33.85 -11.24 -1.85
C THR A 86 -32.98 -11.57 -0.63
N GLN A 87 -33.46 -12.41 0.28
CA GLN A 87 -32.68 -12.89 1.42
C GLN A 87 -31.45 -13.67 0.96
N LEU A 88 -31.60 -14.58 -0.01
CA LEU A 88 -30.49 -15.38 -0.53
C LEU A 88 -29.42 -14.51 -1.19
N VAL A 89 -29.83 -13.54 -2.03
CA VAL A 89 -28.89 -12.62 -2.69
C VAL A 89 -28.16 -11.75 -1.66
N ALA A 90 -28.87 -11.27 -0.64
CA ALA A 90 -28.27 -10.49 0.45
C ALA A 90 -27.26 -11.32 1.26
N ALA A 91 -27.61 -12.56 1.61
CA ALA A 91 -26.72 -13.49 2.32
C ALA A 91 -25.45 -13.78 1.50
N HIS A 92 -25.61 -14.02 0.19
CA HIS A 92 -24.48 -14.22 -0.71
C HIS A 92 -23.58 -12.97 -0.81
N ALA A 93 -24.16 -11.77 -0.87
CA ALA A 93 -23.40 -10.53 -0.87
C ALA A 93 -22.57 -10.34 0.41
N ARG A 94 -23.15 -10.67 1.59
CA ARG A 94 -22.43 -10.66 2.87
C ARG A 94 -21.29 -11.67 2.88
N HIS A 95 -21.57 -12.92 2.49
CA HIS A 95 -20.56 -13.97 2.42
C HIS A 95 -19.36 -13.55 1.57
N ARG A 96 -19.62 -12.98 0.39
CA ARG A 96 -18.56 -12.50 -0.51
C ARG A 96 -17.70 -11.39 0.12
N VAL A 97 -18.31 -10.46 0.85
CA VAL A 97 -17.56 -9.41 1.56
C VAL A 97 -16.68 -10.04 2.65
N ASN A 98 -17.23 -10.95 3.45
CA ASN A 98 -16.49 -11.64 4.51
C ASN A 98 -15.32 -12.46 3.94
N GLU A 99 -15.54 -13.20 2.87
CA GLU A 99 -14.50 -13.97 2.17
C GLU A 99 -13.35 -13.07 1.70
N LEU A 100 -13.67 -11.93 1.09
CA LEU A 100 -12.65 -10.97 0.65
C LEU A 100 -11.89 -10.33 1.81
N ASN A 101 -12.55 -10.10 2.94
CA ASN A 101 -11.90 -9.57 4.14
C ASN A 101 -10.90 -10.59 4.72
N ASN A 102 -11.29 -11.86 4.83
CA ASN A 102 -10.39 -12.92 5.30
C ASN A 102 -9.13 -13.02 4.42
N ARG A 103 -9.31 -13.00 3.09
CA ARG A 103 -8.17 -12.99 2.14
C ARG A 103 -7.29 -11.76 2.30
N LEU A 104 -7.86 -10.61 2.61
CA LEU A 104 -7.10 -9.38 2.83
C LEU A 104 -6.26 -9.47 4.10
N GLU A 105 -6.82 -10.02 5.18
CA GLU A 105 -6.09 -10.26 6.44
C GLU A 105 -4.91 -11.21 6.23
N GLU A 106 -5.11 -12.32 5.51
CA GLU A 106 -4.03 -13.24 5.13
C GLU A 106 -2.91 -12.51 4.38
N LEU A 107 -3.24 -11.72 3.37
CA LEU A 107 -2.25 -10.95 2.60
C LEU A 107 -1.50 -9.93 3.46
N ASP A 108 -2.18 -9.26 4.39
CA ASP A 108 -1.53 -8.32 5.30
C ASP A 108 -0.56 -9.03 6.25
N THR A 109 -0.88 -10.24 6.74
CA THR A 109 0.07 -11.02 7.56
C THR A 109 1.34 -11.38 6.77
N ILE A 110 1.19 -11.85 5.52
CA ILE A 110 2.30 -12.22 4.63
C ILE A 110 3.16 -10.98 4.33
N LYS A 111 2.52 -9.85 4.03
CA LYS A 111 3.21 -8.60 3.77
C LYS A 111 3.98 -8.12 5.00
N ASN A 112 3.40 -8.18 6.18
CA ASN A 112 4.07 -7.77 7.41
C ASN A 112 5.26 -8.70 7.73
N ALA A 113 5.12 -10.01 7.52
CA ALA A 113 6.21 -10.96 7.68
C ALA A 113 7.37 -10.68 6.70
N SER A 114 7.08 -10.39 5.44
CA SER A 114 8.11 -10.06 4.44
C SER A 114 8.80 -8.73 4.71
N VAL A 115 8.06 -7.70 5.15
CA VAL A 115 8.64 -6.42 5.60
C VAL A 115 9.54 -6.64 6.82
N PHE A 116 9.09 -7.44 7.80
CA PHE A 116 9.91 -7.78 8.96
C PHE A 116 11.19 -8.50 8.57
N GLN A 117 11.11 -9.53 7.73
CA GLN A 117 12.28 -10.26 7.23
C GLN A 117 13.26 -9.35 6.51
N LYS A 118 12.76 -8.44 5.66
CA LYS A 118 13.59 -7.46 4.98
C LYS A 118 14.32 -6.55 5.97
N ASN A 119 13.60 -6.00 6.95
CA ASN A 119 14.20 -5.11 7.93
C ASN A 119 15.28 -5.83 8.75
N VAL A 120 15.04 -7.08 9.16
CA VAL A 120 16.03 -7.91 9.87
C VAL A 120 17.25 -8.15 8.99
N TYR A 121 17.06 -8.47 7.71
CA TYR A 121 18.16 -8.65 6.77
C TYR A 121 18.99 -7.37 6.63
N ASP A 122 18.34 -6.23 6.45
CA ASP A 122 19.00 -4.92 6.33
C ASP A 122 19.81 -4.59 7.60
N GLU A 123 19.25 -4.82 8.80
CA GLU A 123 19.92 -4.60 10.10
C GLU A 123 21.13 -5.53 10.32
N VAL A 124 21.01 -6.80 9.97
CA VAL A 124 22.12 -7.76 10.06
C VAL A 124 23.25 -7.37 9.09
N MET A 125 22.91 -6.89 7.89
CA MET A 125 23.89 -6.44 6.91
C MET A 125 24.61 -5.16 7.36
N GLU A 126 23.89 -4.19 7.93
CA GLU A 126 24.48 -2.99 8.52
C GLU A 126 25.39 -3.33 9.71
N THR A 127 24.97 -4.22 10.62
CA THR A 127 25.76 -4.65 11.78
C THR A 127 27.03 -5.37 11.33
N ARG A 128 26.94 -6.29 10.35
CA ARG A 128 28.11 -6.97 9.78
C ARG A 128 29.08 -6.00 9.12
N GLN A 129 28.56 -5.01 8.39
CA GLN A 129 29.41 -3.99 7.78
C GLN A 129 30.12 -3.18 8.86
N LYS A 130 29.40 -2.73 9.89
CA LYS A 130 29.96 -1.97 11.00
C LYS A 130 31.02 -2.74 11.79
N SER A 131 30.72 -3.97 12.23
CA SER A 131 31.69 -4.81 12.94
C SER A 131 32.93 -5.13 12.11
N ARG A 132 32.78 -5.28 10.78
CA ARG A 132 33.94 -5.45 9.89
C ARG A 132 34.86 -4.23 9.88
N TRP A 133 34.33 -3.02 10.01
CA TRP A 133 35.13 -1.79 10.08
C TRP A 133 35.71 -1.55 11.48
N GLU A 134 34.96 -1.83 12.55
CA GLU A 134 35.45 -1.77 13.93
C GLU A 134 36.65 -2.72 14.14
N SER A 135 36.63 -3.93 13.56
CA SER A 135 37.78 -4.84 13.60
C SER A 135 39.01 -4.35 12.83
N VAL A 136 38.87 -3.39 11.91
CA VAL A 136 40.01 -2.77 11.21
C VAL A 136 40.64 -1.67 12.06
N GLU A 137 39.84 -0.98 12.87
CA GLU A 137 40.29 0.09 13.77
C GLU A 137 41.11 -0.43 14.96
N GLU A 138 40.98 -1.71 15.31
CA GLU A 138 41.73 -2.38 16.39
C GLU A 138 43.04 -3.05 15.94
N LEU A 139 43.38 -3.00 14.65
CA LEU A 139 44.59 -3.65 14.12
C LEU A 139 45.87 -2.90 14.53
N SER A 140 46.90 -3.65 14.90
CA SER A 140 48.25 -3.10 15.11
C SER A 140 48.89 -2.62 13.80
N GLU A 141 49.93 -1.80 13.88
CA GLU A 141 50.61 -1.20 12.72
C GLU A 141 51.17 -2.26 11.73
N GLU A 142 51.66 -3.40 12.25
CA GLU A 142 52.13 -4.54 11.46
C GLU A 142 50.97 -5.30 10.80
N GLU A 143 49.82 -5.38 11.45
CA GLU A 143 48.63 -6.03 10.90
C GLU A 143 47.93 -5.16 9.85
N LEU A 144 47.96 -3.83 10.05
CA LEU A 144 47.39 -2.85 9.12
C LEU A 144 48.12 -2.86 7.77
N THR A 145 49.46 -2.92 7.80
CA THR A 145 50.29 -3.02 6.59
C THR A 145 50.08 -4.35 5.85
N LYS A 146 49.92 -5.46 6.58
CA LYS A 146 49.58 -6.75 5.99
C LYS A 146 48.17 -6.76 5.38
N PHE A 147 47.23 -6.08 6.01
CA PHE A 147 45.86 -5.91 5.52
C PHE A 147 45.80 -5.05 4.26
N GLU A 148 46.56 -3.94 4.22
CA GLU A 148 46.70 -3.08 3.03
C GLU A 148 47.30 -3.84 1.84
N ALA A 149 48.37 -4.60 2.06
CA ALA A 149 48.96 -5.43 1.02
C ALA A 149 47.96 -6.46 0.45
N TRP A 150 47.13 -7.05 1.32
CA TRP A 150 46.06 -7.96 0.91
C TRP A 150 44.97 -7.24 0.10
N LEU A 151 44.50 -6.06 0.53
CA LEU A 151 43.52 -5.27 -0.22
C LEU A 151 44.01 -4.90 -1.62
N ASN A 152 45.27 -4.49 -1.75
CA ASN A 152 45.88 -4.17 -3.04
C ASN A 152 45.96 -5.40 -3.96
N THR A 153 46.26 -6.57 -3.40
CA THR A 153 46.25 -7.85 -4.14
C THR A 153 44.85 -8.18 -4.65
N VAL A 154 43.83 -8.12 -3.78
CA VAL A 154 42.44 -8.40 -4.14
C VAL A 154 41.93 -7.40 -5.18
N GLY A 155 42.27 -6.12 -5.04
CA GLY A 155 41.94 -5.09 -6.04
C GLY A 155 42.53 -5.41 -7.41
N SER A 156 43.80 -5.83 -7.46
CA SER A 156 44.47 -6.23 -8.69
C SER A 156 43.82 -7.46 -9.33
N ASP A 157 43.46 -8.48 -8.54
CA ASP A 157 42.78 -9.68 -9.03
C ASP A 157 41.38 -9.39 -9.59
N LEU A 158 40.63 -8.50 -8.93
CA LEU A 158 39.32 -8.05 -9.42
C LEU A 158 39.45 -7.28 -10.73
N GLN A 159 40.43 -6.39 -10.84
CA GLN A 159 40.69 -5.63 -12.06
C GLN A 159 41.07 -6.56 -13.23
N ASN A 160 41.90 -7.57 -12.95
CA ASN A 160 42.28 -8.58 -13.94
C ASN A 160 41.08 -9.41 -14.40
N ARG A 161 40.19 -9.81 -13.49
CA ARG A 161 38.94 -10.50 -13.85
C ARG A 161 38.01 -9.62 -14.68
N LEU A 162 37.87 -8.34 -14.35
CA LEU A 162 37.05 -7.39 -15.11
C LEU A 162 37.55 -7.27 -16.55
N ASN A 163 38.87 -7.08 -16.72
CA ASN A 163 39.51 -6.98 -18.04
C ASN A 163 39.36 -8.27 -18.86
N GLN A 164 39.40 -9.44 -18.22
CA GLN A 164 39.17 -10.72 -18.91
C GLN A 164 37.72 -10.87 -19.41
N LEU A 165 36.74 -10.36 -18.66
CA LEU A 165 35.33 -10.37 -19.06
C LEU A 165 35.04 -9.38 -20.19
N GLU A 166 35.66 -8.20 -20.18
CA GLU A 166 35.53 -7.23 -21.28
C GLU A 166 36.18 -7.73 -22.57
N ASN A 167 37.37 -8.33 -22.48
CA ASN A 167 38.06 -8.90 -23.64
C ASN A 167 37.37 -10.17 -24.19
N GLY A 168 36.68 -10.95 -23.34
CA GLY A 168 35.89 -12.11 -23.76
C GLY A 168 34.58 -11.74 -24.47
N ALA A 169 34.03 -10.55 -24.23
CA ALA A 169 32.84 -10.05 -24.92
C ALA A 169 33.13 -9.52 -26.34
N SER A 170 34.36 -9.06 -26.60
CA SER A 170 34.78 -8.63 -27.96
C SER A 170 35.18 -9.78 -28.89
N SER A 171 35.39 -11.01 -28.37
CA SER A 171 35.74 -12.17 -29.19
C SER A 171 34.56 -13.03 -29.66
N SER A 172 33.30 -12.67 -29.33
CA SER A 172 32.10 -13.38 -29.80
C SER A 172 31.32 -12.67 -30.91
N GLN A 173 31.86 -11.60 -31.48
CA GLN A 173 31.43 -11.03 -32.76
C GLN A 173 32.56 -11.18 -33.77
N GLY A 174 32.74 -12.39 -34.27
CA GLY A 174 33.63 -12.76 -35.37
C GLY A 174 33.12 -14.01 -36.05
#